data_AF-A0A9D4ZRV5-F1
#
_entry.id   AF-A0A9D4ZRV5-F1
#
_cell.length_a   1.000
_cell.length_b   1.000
_cell.length_c   1.000
_cell.angle_alpha   90.00
_cell.angle_beta   90.00
_cell.angle_gamma   90.00
#
_symmetry.space_group_name_H-M   'P 1'
#
loop_
_entity.id
_entity.type
_entity.pdbx_description
1 polymer ?
#
loop_
_entity_poly.entity_id
_entity_poly.type
_entity_poly.pdbx_seq_one_letter_code
_entity_poly.pdbx_strand_id
1 'polypeptide(L)'
;MLYTKERGPHAYWAKKGIVDARPDHILNLINYEDAASLCVTVLKKGFRKEVFMGCDNHPLSRQEVMDIMNGSGKFKDKFKAFTGKDGPLGKKMNCDKTRTKTGWQPKYTSFAEFIQNVA
;
A
#
# COMPACT_ATOMS: atom_id res chain seq x y z
N MET A 1 1.40 2.12 4.37
CA MET A 1 0.26 1.34 4.86
C MET A 1 0.44 -0.10 4.42
N LEU A 2 0.11 -1.05 5.28
CA LEU A 2 0.21 -2.48 4.99
C LEU A 2 -1.08 -3.00 4.36
N TYR A 3 -0.96 -4.00 3.47
CA TYR A 3 -2.12 -4.66 2.87
C TYR A 3 -1.91 -6.17 2.65
N THR A 4 -3.02 -6.91 2.74
CA THR A 4 -3.24 -8.25 2.19
C THR A 4 -4.51 -8.22 1.35
N LYS A 5 -4.98 -9.37 0.87
CA LYS A 5 -6.30 -9.48 0.22
C LYS A 5 -7.42 -8.91 1.11
N GLU A 6 -7.44 -9.32 2.39
CA GLU A 6 -8.57 -9.06 3.30
C GLU A 6 -8.32 -7.92 4.30
N ARG A 7 -7.08 -7.43 4.41
CA ARG A 7 -6.69 -6.40 5.37
C ARG A 7 -5.99 -5.25 4.67
N GLY A 8 -6.29 -4.02 5.08
CA GLY A 8 -5.69 -2.82 4.53
C GLY A 8 -6.72 -1.70 4.38
N PRO A 9 -6.29 -0.53 3.87
CA PRO A 9 -7.19 0.61 3.63
C PRO A 9 -8.38 0.24 2.74
N HIS A 10 -8.12 -0.49 1.64
CA HIS A 10 -9.15 -0.92 0.69
C HIS A 10 -10.24 -1.75 1.36
N ALA A 11 -9.87 -2.74 2.18
CA ALA A 11 -10.83 -3.60 2.88
C ALA A 11 -11.64 -2.83 3.92
N TYR A 12 -11.03 -1.88 4.63
CA TYR A 12 -11.73 -1.01 5.57
C TYR A 12 -12.74 -0.11 4.86
N TRP A 13 -12.33 0.55 3.78
CA TRP A 13 -13.20 1.46 3.04
C TRP A 13 -14.34 0.74 2.34
N ALA A 14 -14.09 -0.45 1.79
CA ALA A 14 -15.12 -1.29 1.18
C ALA A 14 -16.22 -1.64 2.19
N LYS A 15 -15.86 -2.05 3.40
CA LYS A 15 -16.81 -2.36 4.48
C LYS A 15 -17.57 -1.13 4.98
N LYS A 16 -16.90 0.02 5.04
CA LYS A 16 -17.51 1.26 5.52
C LYS A 16 -18.47 1.89 4.50
N GLY A 17 -18.24 1.69 3.20
CA GLY A 17 -19.07 2.23 2.12
C GLY A 17 -18.83 3.72 1.89
N ILE A 18 -19.24 4.59 2.83
CA ILE A 18 -19.05 6.05 2.75
C ILE A 18 -18.02 6.48 3.79
N VAL A 19 -16.98 7.20 3.34
CA VAL A 19 -15.87 7.59 4.19
C VAL A 19 -15.67 9.10 4.12
N ASP A 20 -15.80 9.77 5.26
CA ASP A 20 -15.50 11.20 5.37
C ASP A 20 -13.98 11.44 5.43
N ALA A 21 -13.36 11.40 4.25
CA ALA A 21 -11.95 11.64 4.04
C ALA A 21 -11.73 12.15 2.61
N ARG A 22 -10.71 13.00 2.39
CA ARG A 22 -10.39 13.48 1.04
C ARG A 22 -9.88 12.35 0.11
N PRO A 23 -10.36 12.25 -1.14
CA PRO A 23 -10.04 11.16 -2.07
C PRO A 23 -8.59 11.18 -2.58
N ASP A 24 -7.99 12.35 -2.68
CA ASP A 24 -6.69 12.66 -3.28
C ASP A 24 -5.50 12.51 -2.32
N HIS A 25 -5.74 12.06 -1.08
CA HIS A 25 -4.65 11.80 -0.13
C HIS A 25 -3.78 10.62 -0.59
N ILE A 26 -2.47 10.85 -0.69
CA ILE A 26 -1.49 9.86 -1.14
C ILE A 26 -1.18 8.83 -0.05
N LEU A 27 -1.29 7.56 -0.43
CA LEU A 27 -0.84 6.40 0.30
C LEU A 27 0.39 5.78 -0.35
N ASN A 28 1.33 5.37 0.51
CA ASN A 28 2.44 4.50 0.11
C ASN A 28 2.13 3.11 0.68
N LEU A 29 2.13 2.10 -0.18
CA LEU A 29 1.66 0.77 0.15
C LEU A 29 2.83 -0.22 0.18
N ILE A 30 2.66 -1.30 0.95
CA ILE A 30 3.53 -2.47 0.94
C ILE A 30 2.72 -3.68 1.41
N ASN A 31 2.88 -4.81 0.74
CA ASN A 31 2.23 -6.06 1.15
C ASN A 31 2.80 -6.53 2.49
N TYR A 32 2.01 -7.21 3.32
CA TYR A 32 2.49 -7.76 4.60
C TYR A 32 3.68 -8.72 4.45
N GLU A 33 3.68 -9.61 3.45
CA GLU A 33 4.79 -10.54 3.18
C GLU A 33 6.06 -9.78 2.77
N ASP A 34 5.91 -8.73 1.98
CA ASP A 34 7.02 -7.88 1.54
C ASP A 34 7.61 -7.09 2.70
N ALA A 35 6.77 -6.53 3.58
CA ALA A 35 7.23 -5.87 4.79
C ALA A 35 8.02 -6.84 5.70
N ALA A 36 7.49 -8.05 5.90
CA ALA A 36 8.15 -9.07 6.71
C ALA A 36 9.49 -9.52 6.09
N SER A 37 9.54 -9.77 4.78
CA SER A 37 10.76 -10.18 4.09
C SER A 37 11.83 -9.09 4.11
N LEU A 38 11.45 -7.82 4.01
CA LEU A 38 12.37 -6.69 4.16
C LEU A 38 12.99 -6.67 5.57
N CYS A 39 12.17 -6.83 6.62
CA CYS A 39 12.65 -6.91 8.00
C CYS A 39 13.66 -8.05 8.17
N VAL A 40 13.35 -9.24 7.66
CA VAL A 40 14.26 -10.40 7.69
C VAL A 40 15.58 -10.09 6.98
N THR A 41 15.54 -9.47 5.81
CA THR A 41 16.76 -9.09 5.07
C THR A 41 17.61 -8.10 5.86
N VAL A 42 17.01 -7.06 6.44
CA VAL A 42 17.73 -6.07 7.24
C VAL A 42 18.37 -6.71 8.47
N LEU A 43 17.64 -7.57 9.19
CA LEU A 43 18.15 -8.27 10.38
C LEU A 43 19.31 -9.20 10.05
N LYS A 44 19.19 -9.99 8.97
CA LYS A 44 20.26 -10.90 8.52
C LYS A 44 21.54 -10.16 8.10
N LYS A 45 21.42 -8.97 7.51
CA LYS A 45 22.58 -8.14 7.13
C LYS A 45 23.25 -7.44 8.32
N GLY A 46 22.61 -7.42 9.49
CA GLY A 46 23.21 -6.89 10.70
C GLY A 46 23.43 -5.38 10.70
N PHE A 47 22.73 -4.62 9.86
CA PHE A 47 22.81 -3.14 9.88
C PHE A 47 22.51 -2.59 11.28
N ARG A 48 23.21 -1.52 11.68
CA ARG A 48 23.06 -0.86 12.98
C ARG A 48 22.87 0.63 12.78
N LYS A 49 21.98 1.25 13.56
CA LYS A 49 21.74 2.71 13.56
C LYS A 49 21.34 3.27 12.18
N GLU A 50 20.58 2.48 11.42
CA GLU A 50 20.15 2.80 10.06
C GLU A 50 18.63 2.84 9.99
N VAL A 51 18.10 3.68 9.09
CA VAL A 51 16.67 3.79 8.81
C VAL A 51 16.40 3.35 7.38
N PHE A 52 15.45 2.44 7.21
CA PHE A 52 15.04 1.90 5.92
C PHE A 52 13.58 2.25 5.64
N MET A 53 13.31 2.79 4.45
CA MET A 53 11.95 3.03 3.96
C MET A 53 11.48 1.77 3.22
N GLY A 54 10.33 1.20 3.62
CA GLY A 54 9.69 0.08 2.91
C GLY A 54 8.40 0.53 2.23
N CYS A 55 8.38 0.49 0.89
CA CYS A 55 7.19 0.64 0.06
C CYS A 55 7.35 -0.11 -1.27
N ASP A 56 6.25 -0.28 -1.99
CA ASP A 56 6.21 -0.87 -3.33
C ASP A 56 6.64 0.09 -4.46
N ASN A 57 6.99 1.34 -4.14
CA ASN A 57 7.31 2.44 -5.06
C ASN A 57 6.15 2.96 -5.93
N HIS A 58 4.91 2.56 -5.66
CA HIS A 58 3.74 2.97 -6.43
C HIS A 58 2.77 3.74 -5.53
N PRO A 59 3.05 5.03 -5.24
CA PRO A 59 2.15 5.84 -4.44
C PRO A 59 0.81 6.01 -5.18
N LEU A 60 -0.28 5.81 -4.45
CA LEU A 60 -1.66 5.91 -4.96
C LEU A 60 -2.48 6.82 -4.06
N SER A 61 -3.39 7.59 -4.64
CA SER A 61 -4.45 8.26 -3.88
C SER A 61 -5.44 7.24 -3.30
N ARG A 62 -6.26 7.68 -2.33
CA ARG A 62 -7.32 6.83 -1.78
C ARG A 62 -8.31 6.40 -2.86
N GLN A 63 -8.65 7.33 -3.75
CA GLN A 63 -9.56 7.06 -4.86
C GLN A 63 -8.99 6.00 -5.80
N GLU A 64 -7.74 6.14 -6.24
CA GLU A 64 -7.09 5.16 -7.13
C GLU A 64 -7.05 3.76 -6.50
N VAL A 65 -6.80 3.65 -5.19
CA VAL A 65 -6.85 2.35 -4.47
C VAL A 65 -8.23 1.70 -4.59
N MET A 66 -9.31 2.48 -4.46
CA MET A 66 -10.67 1.97 -4.58
C MET A 66 -11.08 1.69 -6.03
N ASP A 67 -10.59 2.47 -6.98
CA ASP A 67 -10.82 2.26 -8.41
C ASP A 67 -10.17 0.94 -8.87
N ILE A 68 -8.93 0.66 -8.44
CA ILE A 68 -8.24 -0.61 -8.68
C ILE A 68 -9.03 -1.78 -8.06
N MET A 69 -9.47 -1.63 -6.82
CA MET A 69 -10.22 -2.67 -6.11
C MET A 69 -11.54 -2.97 -6.83
N ASN A 70 -12.33 -1.94 -7.13
CA ASN A 70 -13.62 -2.08 -7.81
C ASN A 70 -13.46 -2.62 -9.23
N GLY A 71 -12.44 -2.15 -9.97
CA GLY A 71 -12.14 -2.59 -11.34
C GLY A 71 -11.70 -4.05 -11.43
N SER A 72 -11.21 -4.65 -10.34
CA SER A 72 -10.82 -6.07 -10.32
C SER A 72 -12.00 -7.04 -10.38
N GLY A 73 -13.20 -6.62 -9.94
CA GLY A 73 -14.37 -7.48 -9.82
C GLY A 73 -14.26 -8.61 -8.76
N LYS A 74 -13.17 -8.66 -7.98
CA LYS A 74 -12.88 -9.76 -7.05
C LYS A 74 -13.48 -9.59 -5.66
N PHE A 75 -13.99 -8.40 -5.36
CA PHE A 75 -14.47 -8.04 -4.02
C PHE A 75 -15.99 -7.86 -4.03
N LYS A 76 -16.66 -8.44 -3.03
CA LYS A 76 -18.12 -8.36 -2.88
C LYS A 76 -18.57 -7.06 -2.21
N ASP A 77 -17.76 -6.54 -1.29
CA ASP A 77 -18.06 -5.32 -0.55
C ASP A 77 -18.01 -4.11 -1.49
N LYS A 78 -19.04 -3.27 -1.43
CA LYS A 78 -19.19 -2.12 -2.32
C LYS A 78 -18.87 -0.83 -1.60
N PHE A 79 -17.67 -0.32 -1.86
CA PHE A 79 -17.35 1.07 -1.59
C PHE A 79 -18.29 2.01 -2.36
N LYS A 80 -18.71 3.09 -1.71
CA LYS A 80 -19.61 4.09 -2.30
C LYS A 80 -18.86 5.36 -2.66
N ALA A 81 -18.28 6.06 -1.68
CA ALA A 81 -17.62 7.35 -1.93
C ALA A 81 -16.74 7.82 -0.77
N PHE A 82 -15.76 8.64 -1.13
CA PHE A 82 -15.08 9.58 -0.24
C PHE A 82 -15.81 10.93 -0.27
N THR A 83 -16.14 11.51 0.89
CA THR A 83 -16.92 12.77 0.97
C THR A 83 -16.13 13.96 1.51
N GLY A 84 -14.93 13.73 2.05
CA GLY A 84 -14.14 14.79 2.66
C GLY A 84 -13.44 15.68 1.64
N LYS A 85 -13.10 16.91 2.04
CA LYS A 85 -12.37 17.89 1.21
C LYS A 85 -11.10 18.41 1.88
N ASP A 86 -11.05 18.36 3.21
CA ASP A 86 -9.98 18.94 4.01
C ASP A 86 -8.93 17.92 4.46
N GLY A 87 -7.79 18.42 4.93
CA GLY A 87 -6.68 17.63 5.47
C GLY A 87 -5.47 17.53 4.54
N PRO A 88 -4.37 16.93 5.01
CA PRO A 88 -3.10 16.88 4.27
C PRO A 88 -3.18 15.96 3.05
N LEU A 89 -2.37 16.25 2.02
CA LEU A 89 -2.25 15.43 0.81
C LEU A 89 -1.34 14.20 0.99
N GLY A 90 -0.57 14.13 2.07
CA GLY A 90 0.44 13.10 2.27
C GLY A 90 1.72 13.38 1.47
N LYS A 91 2.57 12.35 1.33
CA LYS A 91 3.88 12.43 0.66
C LYS A 91 4.07 11.19 -0.20
N LYS A 92 4.75 11.34 -1.35
CA LYS A 92 5.21 10.21 -2.17
C LYS A 92 6.55 9.71 -1.63
N MET A 93 6.65 8.42 -1.38
CA MET A 93 7.86 7.78 -0.85
C MET A 93 8.43 6.82 -1.89
N ASN A 94 9.76 6.69 -1.89
CA ASN A 94 10.48 5.69 -2.66
C ASN A 94 11.36 4.83 -1.74
N CYS A 95 11.63 3.61 -2.19
CA CYS A 95 12.35 2.54 -1.51
C CYS A 95 13.71 2.27 -2.19
N ASP A 96 14.12 3.06 -3.18
CA ASP A 96 15.28 2.75 -4.03
C ASP A 96 16.57 2.64 -3.22
N LYS A 97 16.79 3.57 -2.28
CA LYS A 97 17.93 3.53 -1.37
C LYS A 97 17.94 2.25 -0.51
N THR A 98 16.77 1.83 -0.01
CA THR A 98 16.62 0.57 0.74
C THR A 98 16.96 -0.62 -0.14
N ARG A 99 16.41 -0.68 -1.37
CA ARG A 99 16.64 -1.76 -2.34
C ARG A 99 18.12 -1.87 -2.71
N THR A 100 18.77 -0.76 -3.07
CA THR A 100 20.20 -0.73 -3.39
C THR A 100 21.07 -1.18 -2.22
N LYS A 101 20.79 -0.69 -1.00
CA LYS A 101 21.61 -1.00 0.19
C LYS A 101 21.42 -2.44 0.68
N THR A 102 20.20 -2.95 0.62
CA THR A 102 19.86 -4.27 1.17
C THR A 102 19.93 -5.38 0.11
N GLY A 103 19.83 -5.06 -1.17
CA GLY A 103 19.60 -6.04 -2.25
C GLY A 103 18.20 -6.65 -2.24
N TRP A 104 17.30 -6.17 -1.38
CA TRP A 104 15.93 -6.65 -1.28
C TRP A 104 15.06 -6.09 -2.42
N GLN A 105 14.11 -6.89 -2.90
CA GLN A 105 13.05 -6.48 -3.80
C GLN A 105 11.72 -7.07 -3.29
N PRO A 106 10.59 -6.34 -3.43
CA PRO A 106 9.30 -6.91 -3.10
C PRO A 106 8.92 -8.01 -4.10
N LYS A 107 8.21 -9.03 -3.61
CA LYS A 107 7.56 -10.04 -4.42
C LYS A 107 6.42 -9.45 -5.24
N TYR A 108 5.65 -8.53 -4.65
CA TYR A 108 4.55 -7.84 -5.33
C TYR A 108 4.98 -6.43 -5.70
N THR A 109 5.03 -6.14 -7.00
CA THR A 109 5.66 -4.91 -7.51
C THR A 109 4.80 -3.68 -7.25
N SER A 110 3.48 -3.85 -7.13
CA SER A 110 2.54 -2.78 -6.78
C SER A 110 1.25 -3.35 -6.18
N PHE A 111 0.50 -2.51 -5.48
CA PHE A 111 -0.87 -2.85 -5.06
C PHE A 111 -1.77 -3.27 -6.23
N ALA A 112 -1.67 -2.60 -7.39
CA ALA A 112 -2.47 -2.94 -8.57
C ALA A 112 -2.18 -4.37 -9.08
N GLU A 113 -0.89 -4.71 -9.18
CA GLU A 113 -0.42 -6.03 -9.59
C GLU A 113 -0.93 -7.11 -8.64
N PHE A 114 -0.79 -6.90 -7.32
CA PHE A 114 -1.30 -7.82 -6.31
C PHE A 114 -2.81 -8.06 -6.45
N ILE A 115 -3.59 -6.99 -6.63
CA ILE A 115 -5.05 -7.08 -6.75
C ILE A 115 -5.47 -7.83 -8.03
N GLN A 116 -4.80 -7.54 -9.16
CA GLN A 116 -5.12 -8.16 -10.45
C GLN A 116 -4.74 -9.64 -10.52
N ASN A 117 -3.58 -10.02 -9.98
CA ASN A 117 -3.01 -11.34 -10.21
C ASN A 117 -3.16 -12.32 -9.04
N VAL A 118 -3.35 -11.82 -7.81
CA VAL A 118 -3.21 -12.64 -6.60
C VAL A 118 -4.44 -12.59 -5.71
N ALA A 119 -5.00 -11.40 -5.49
CA ALA A 119 -6.19 -11.21 -4.66
C ALA A 119 -7.41 -11.93 -5.23
#